data_AF-A0A9D2SFK0-F1
#
_entry.id   AF-A0A9D2SFK0-F1
#
_cell.length_a   1.000
_cell.length_b   1.000
_cell.length_c   1.000
_cell.angle_alpha   90.00
_cell.angle_beta   90.00
_cell.angle_gamma   90.00
#
_symmetry.space_group_name_H-M   'P 1'
#
loop_
_entity.id
_entity.type
_entity.pdbx_description
1 polymer ?
#
loop_
_entity_poly.entity_id
_entity_poly.type
_entity_poly.pdbx_seq_one_letter_code
_entity_poly.pdbx_strand_id
1 'polypeptide(L)'
;MLGRDSILWGRPSDPGDSPRRSILHCVRMLAPFQEALPECPYLPSDVAEGERQFYAFLHGVYDEMYGDPGFFLVPETEYDAYMASPARREWEEKHAGLSEEGHAPVDQKESRLRNQFQQAIRFYSAYLYELGMRGKVSEEGVLELTLSAWREAHSAMEWPHLREGNEERFQRLQALGLGLSQGKGSVRVVNRDFPKMMFGLWVLCAAPKTPFHRTDYLRLDYAGALRGGPVLEDVFQALDPGRASLARQFHQVGEDAGLKGKIRPLREITSGSCWKVEYTWEGRAAAALCAEPGRLVLGIHLGPAERAMQQVEELRGMNPSLAQWLEAHLEERWEPKPGGEALRVHVVDPAPQDVRQLRDLLQLPWKWNGEQEREV
;
A
#
# COMPACT_ATOMS: atom_id res chain seq x y z
N MET A 1 2.41 -15.19 -29.54
CA MET A 1 2.46 -13.81 -29.01
C MET A 1 1.04 -13.24 -29.01
N LEU A 2 0.28 -13.56 -27.97
CA LEU A 2 -1.05 -12.99 -27.72
C LEU A 2 -1.00 -12.35 -26.32
N GLY A 3 -1.26 -11.05 -26.28
CA GLY A 3 -1.79 -10.29 -25.14
C GLY A 3 -1.06 -10.37 -23.80
N ARG A 4 0.05 -9.63 -23.65
CA ARG A 4 0.55 -9.24 -22.31
C ARG A 4 -0.39 -8.25 -21.59
N ASP A 5 -1.32 -7.62 -22.31
CA ASP A 5 -2.25 -6.64 -21.74
C ASP A 5 -3.47 -7.27 -21.04
N SER A 6 -3.78 -8.55 -21.28
CA SER A 6 -4.93 -9.20 -20.64
C SER A 6 -4.63 -9.79 -19.26
N ILE A 7 -3.37 -9.79 -18.82
CA ILE A 7 -2.98 -10.33 -17.50
C ILE A 7 -2.93 -9.21 -16.45
N LEU A 8 -2.55 -8.00 -16.84
CA LEU A 8 -2.62 -6.83 -15.94
C LEU A 8 -4.06 -6.34 -15.70
N TRP A 9 -4.98 -6.63 -16.64
CA TRP A 9 -6.37 -6.15 -16.59
C TRP A 9 -7.42 -7.25 -16.76
N GLY A 10 -7.00 -8.51 -16.85
CA GLY A 10 -7.90 -9.66 -16.81
C GLY A 10 -8.47 -9.75 -15.42
N ARG A 11 -9.53 -8.98 -15.15
CA ARG A 11 -10.19 -8.92 -13.85
C ARG A 11 -10.53 -10.36 -13.43
N PRO A 12 -9.94 -10.90 -12.36
CA PRO A 12 -10.74 -11.79 -11.53
C PRO A 12 -12.01 -10.99 -11.21
N SER A 13 -13.18 -11.59 -11.41
CA SER A 13 -14.45 -10.98 -11.00
C SER A 13 -14.29 -10.43 -9.59
N ASP A 14 -14.82 -9.23 -9.33
CA ASP A 14 -14.68 -8.58 -8.02
C ASP A 14 -15.03 -9.61 -6.93
N PRO A 15 -14.09 -9.99 -6.05
CA PRO A 15 -14.29 -11.15 -5.20
C PRO A 15 -15.48 -10.91 -4.28
N GLY A 16 -16.33 -11.93 -4.12
CA GLY A 16 -17.49 -11.85 -3.24
C GLY A 16 -17.12 -11.69 -1.75
N ASP A 17 -15.89 -12.02 -1.36
CA ASP A 17 -15.39 -11.99 0.01
C ASP A 17 -14.22 -11.00 0.22
N SER A 18 -14.06 -10.52 1.45
CA SER A 18 -13.04 -9.53 1.84
C SER A 18 -11.59 -10.06 1.79
N PRO A 19 -11.29 -11.31 2.22
CA PRO A 19 -9.96 -11.88 2.11
C PRO A 19 -9.44 -11.93 0.67
N ARG A 20 -10.22 -12.43 -0.30
CA ARG A 20 -9.83 -12.45 -1.72
C ARG A 20 -9.70 -11.06 -2.30
N ARG A 21 -10.52 -10.09 -1.87
CA ARG A 21 -10.30 -8.67 -2.21
C ARG A 21 -8.94 -8.17 -1.74
N SER A 22 -8.51 -8.55 -0.53
CA SER A 22 -7.19 -8.19 -0.02
C SER A 22 -6.05 -8.90 -0.74
N ILE A 23 -6.21 -10.17 -1.12
CA ILE A 23 -5.20 -10.91 -1.89
C ILE A 23 -5.06 -10.29 -3.29
N LEU A 24 -6.19 -10.03 -3.97
CA LEU A 24 -6.21 -9.37 -5.27
C LEU A 24 -5.56 -7.99 -5.22
N HIS A 25 -5.78 -7.24 -4.14
CA HIS A 25 -5.11 -5.97 -3.92
C HIS A 25 -3.59 -6.12 -3.81
N CYS A 26 -3.08 -7.15 -3.09
CA CYS A 26 -1.64 -7.45 -3.08
C CYS A 26 -1.09 -7.69 -4.49
N VAL A 27 -1.76 -8.54 -5.29
CA VAL A 27 -1.35 -8.84 -6.67
C VAL A 27 -1.29 -7.57 -7.52
N ARG A 28 -2.35 -6.76 -7.48
CA ARG A 28 -2.44 -5.53 -8.29
C ARG A 28 -1.49 -4.43 -7.81
N MET A 29 -0.98 -4.51 -6.59
CA MET A 29 0.02 -3.59 -6.06
C MET A 29 1.46 -4.02 -6.39
N LEU A 30 1.68 -5.19 -7.01
CA LEU A 30 2.98 -5.55 -7.54
C LEU A 30 3.38 -4.57 -8.66
N ALA A 31 4.65 -4.17 -8.67
CA ALA A 31 5.22 -3.39 -9.76
C ALA A 31 5.31 -4.26 -11.02
N PRO A 32 5.11 -3.69 -12.22
CA PRO A 32 5.42 -4.39 -13.45
C PRO A 32 6.86 -4.91 -13.42
N PHE A 33 7.06 -6.18 -13.77
CA PHE A 33 8.40 -6.76 -13.75
C PHE A 33 9.34 -6.00 -14.68
N GLN A 34 10.37 -5.39 -14.09
CA GLN A 34 11.47 -4.73 -14.78
C GLN A 34 12.78 -5.22 -14.17
N GLU A 35 13.59 -5.87 -14.99
CA GLU A 35 14.93 -6.32 -14.60
C GLU A 35 15.81 -5.09 -14.27
N ALA A 36 16.53 -5.13 -13.14
CA ALA A 36 17.29 -3.98 -12.64
C ALA A 36 18.81 -4.20 -12.63
N LEU A 37 19.28 -5.45 -12.47
CA LEU A 37 20.70 -5.86 -12.48
C LEU A 37 21.62 -4.92 -11.66
N PRO A 38 21.63 -5.04 -10.31
CA PRO A 38 22.54 -4.26 -9.48
C PRO A 38 24.01 -4.61 -9.74
N GLU A 39 24.91 -3.65 -9.48
CA GLU A 39 26.34 -3.94 -9.39
C GLU A 39 26.61 -4.88 -8.21
N CYS A 40 27.02 -6.12 -8.51
CA CYS A 40 27.17 -7.17 -7.51
C CYS A 40 28.25 -8.20 -7.93
N PRO A 41 28.75 -9.04 -7.01
CA PRO A 41 29.80 -10.01 -7.32
C PRO A 41 29.30 -11.26 -8.07
N TYR A 42 28.01 -11.35 -8.37
CA TYR A 42 27.39 -12.51 -9.01
C TYR A 42 27.30 -12.34 -10.52
N LEU A 43 27.14 -13.44 -11.25
CA LEU A 43 26.93 -13.39 -12.69
C LEU A 43 25.62 -12.66 -13.02
N PRO A 44 25.62 -11.66 -13.93
CA PRO A 44 24.39 -10.95 -14.28
C PRO A 44 23.26 -11.85 -14.75
N SER A 45 23.57 -12.96 -15.43
CA SER A 45 22.58 -13.95 -15.87
C SER A 45 21.90 -14.69 -14.71
N ASP A 46 22.63 -14.98 -13.64
CA ASP A 46 22.08 -15.64 -12.45
C ASP A 46 21.17 -14.68 -11.67
N VAL A 47 21.57 -13.41 -11.59
CA VAL A 47 20.78 -12.37 -10.94
C VAL A 47 19.50 -12.10 -11.73
N ALA A 48 19.61 -11.87 -13.04
CA ALA A 48 18.48 -11.74 -13.96
C ALA A 48 17.45 -12.86 -13.80
N GLU A 49 17.94 -14.12 -13.78
CA GLU A 49 17.09 -15.29 -13.61
C GLU A 49 16.49 -15.36 -12.21
N GLY A 50 17.26 -15.00 -11.19
CA GLY A 50 16.79 -14.92 -9.82
C GLY A 50 15.68 -13.89 -9.61
N GLU A 51 15.80 -12.69 -10.19
CA GLU A 51 14.76 -11.66 -10.17
C GLU A 51 13.46 -12.20 -10.79
N ARG A 52 13.54 -12.82 -11.97
CA ARG A 52 12.38 -13.45 -12.63
C ARG A 52 11.75 -14.54 -11.79
N GLN A 53 12.57 -15.43 -11.23
CA GLN A 53 12.10 -16.58 -10.45
C GLN A 53 11.48 -16.15 -9.13
N PHE A 54 12.06 -15.17 -8.42
CA PHE A 54 11.47 -14.66 -7.19
C PHE A 54 10.16 -13.92 -7.46
N TYR A 55 10.11 -13.10 -8.51
CA TYR A 55 8.88 -12.45 -8.93
C TYR A 55 7.79 -13.47 -9.26
N ALA A 56 8.11 -14.48 -10.07
CA ALA A 56 7.18 -15.55 -10.44
C ALA A 56 6.71 -16.36 -9.23
N PHE A 57 7.61 -16.70 -8.30
CA PHE A 57 7.26 -17.41 -7.07
C PHE A 57 6.26 -16.61 -6.22
N LEU A 58 6.56 -15.34 -5.91
CA LEU A 58 5.72 -14.51 -5.04
C LEU A 58 4.38 -14.17 -5.69
N HIS A 59 4.38 -13.93 -7.01
CA HIS A 59 3.14 -13.80 -7.78
C HIS A 59 2.31 -15.09 -7.70
N GLY A 60 2.93 -16.25 -7.89
CA GLY A 60 2.30 -17.57 -7.79
C GLY A 60 1.72 -17.84 -6.40
N VAL A 61 2.42 -17.45 -5.32
CA VAL A 61 1.90 -17.52 -3.94
C VAL A 61 0.57 -16.76 -3.84
N TYR A 62 0.49 -15.54 -4.37
CA TYR A 62 -0.75 -14.77 -4.31
C TYR A 62 -1.85 -15.33 -5.22
N ASP A 63 -1.52 -15.82 -6.41
CA ASP A 63 -2.49 -16.44 -7.32
C ASP A 63 -3.09 -17.71 -6.73
N GLU A 64 -2.25 -18.60 -6.18
CA GLU A 64 -2.70 -19.81 -5.49
C GLU A 64 -3.51 -19.46 -4.24
N MET A 65 -3.08 -18.47 -3.47
CA MET A 65 -3.81 -17.98 -2.30
C MET A 65 -5.15 -17.36 -2.69
N TYR A 66 -5.22 -16.69 -3.84
CA TYR A 66 -6.47 -16.18 -4.38
C TYR A 66 -7.39 -17.30 -4.84
N GLY A 67 -6.87 -18.46 -5.26
CA GLY A 67 -7.66 -19.65 -5.60
C GLY A 67 -8.14 -20.42 -4.37
N ASP A 68 -7.25 -20.68 -3.41
CA ASP A 68 -7.50 -21.47 -2.20
C ASP A 68 -6.88 -20.80 -0.95
N PRO A 69 -7.51 -19.76 -0.37
CA PRO A 69 -7.03 -19.10 0.84
C PRO A 69 -6.94 -20.05 2.04
N GLY A 70 -7.78 -21.09 2.07
CA GLY A 70 -7.78 -22.13 3.10
C GLY A 70 -6.46 -22.90 3.17
N PHE A 71 -5.85 -23.25 2.03
CA PHE A 71 -4.50 -23.84 2.00
C PHE A 71 -3.50 -22.97 2.75
N PHE A 72 -3.58 -21.64 2.57
CA PHE A 72 -2.68 -20.66 3.18
C PHE A 72 -3.06 -20.25 4.60
N LEU A 73 -4.09 -20.88 5.19
CA LEU A 73 -4.62 -20.55 6.52
C LEU A 73 -5.06 -19.08 6.62
N VAL A 74 -5.66 -18.56 5.55
CA VAL A 74 -6.33 -17.26 5.53
C VAL A 74 -7.80 -17.49 5.89
N PRO A 75 -8.33 -16.90 6.98
CA PRO A 75 -9.74 -17.01 7.31
C PRO A 75 -10.62 -16.40 6.21
N GLU A 76 -11.60 -17.16 5.71
CA GLU A 76 -12.38 -16.78 4.53
C GLU A 76 -13.72 -16.10 4.86
N THR A 77 -14.38 -16.48 5.95
CA THR A 77 -15.80 -16.15 6.17
C THR A 77 -16.05 -15.29 7.41
N GLU A 78 -15.17 -15.34 8.40
CA GLU A 78 -15.42 -14.77 9.73
C GLU A 78 -15.63 -13.25 9.69
N TYR A 79 -14.85 -12.56 8.85
CA TYR A 79 -14.96 -11.11 8.67
C TYR A 79 -16.27 -10.73 7.99
N ASP A 80 -16.57 -11.30 6.82
CA ASP A 80 -17.78 -10.96 6.06
C ASP A 80 -19.06 -11.36 6.80
N ALA A 81 -19.04 -12.49 7.50
CA ALA A 81 -20.14 -12.90 8.37
C ALA A 81 -20.38 -11.90 9.51
N TYR A 82 -19.31 -11.34 10.09
CA TYR A 82 -19.45 -10.28 11.09
C TYR A 82 -20.01 -9.00 10.48
N MET A 83 -19.49 -8.56 9.33
CA MET A 83 -19.97 -7.37 8.62
C MET A 83 -21.46 -7.48 8.25
N ALA A 84 -21.95 -8.68 7.93
CA ALA A 84 -23.35 -8.93 7.64
C ALA A 84 -24.23 -9.15 8.90
N SER A 85 -23.63 -9.24 10.10
CA SER A 85 -24.34 -9.65 11.31
C SER A 85 -25.18 -8.52 11.93
N PRO A 86 -26.27 -8.86 12.66
CA PRO A 86 -27.01 -7.89 13.47
C PRO A 86 -26.12 -7.17 14.50
N ALA A 87 -25.11 -7.86 15.04
CA ALA A 87 -24.18 -7.28 16.00
C ALA A 87 -23.35 -6.13 15.43
N ARG A 88 -23.02 -6.18 14.12
CA ARG A 88 -22.36 -5.06 13.44
C ARG A 88 -23.29 -3.86 13.30
N ARG A 89 -24.54 -4.09 12.88
CA ARG A 89 -25.55 -3.02 12.76
C ARG A 89 -25.85 -2.35 14.10
N GLU A 90 -26.03 -3.15 15.15
CA GLU A 90 -26.22 -2.65 16.50
C GLU A 90 -25.01 -1.83 16.98
N TRP A 91 -23.78 -2.25 16.62
CA TRP A 91 -22.59 -1.46 16.90
C TRP A 91 -22.64 -0.12 16.16
N GLU A 92 -22.97 -0.10 14.85
CA GLU A 92 -23.07 1.13 14.05
C GLU A 92 -24.11 2.10 14.60
N GLU A 93 -25.29 1.60 14.96
CA GLU A 93 -26.37 2.39 15.53
C GLU A 93 -25.98 3.02 16.88
N LYS A 94 -25.33 2.23 17.76
CA LYS A 94 -24.85 2.72 19.07
C LYS A 94 -23.72 3.73 18.97
N HIS A 95 -22.96 3.68 17.88
CA HIS A 95 -21.72 4.43 17.70
C HIS A 95 -21.80 5.38 16.49
N ALA A 96 -23.01 5.83 16.12
CA ALA A 96 -23.24 6.74 15.01
C ALA A 96 -22.66 8.16 15.20
N GLY A 97 -21.99 8.44 16.32
CA GLY A 97 -21.35 9.71 16.67
C GLY A 97 -19.83 9.60 16.85
N LEU A 98 -19.17 10.75 17.00
CA LEU A 98 -17.77 10.80 17.43
C LEU A 98 -17.67 10.46 18.93
N SER A 99 -16.55 9.92 19.37
CA SER A 99 -16.21 9.81 20.79
C SER A 99 -16.06 11.19 21.43
N GLU A 100 -16.00 11.26 22.76
CA GLU A 100 -15.72 12.51 23.49
C GLU A 100 -14.40 13.19 23.06
N GLU A 101 -13.49 12.43 22.44
CA GLU A 101 -12.20 12.91 21.93
C GLU A 101 -12.23 13.25 20.41
N GLY A 102 -13.41 13.27 19.78
CA GLY A 102 -13.55 13.59 18.36
C GLY A 102 -13.10 12.48 17.41
N HIS A 103 -12.85 11.27 17.93
CA HIS A 103 -12.47 10.11 17.12
C HIS A 103 -13.69 9.28 16.75
N ALA A 104 -13.72 8.73 15.54
CA ALA A 104 -14.69 7.68 15.24
C ALA A 104 -14.38 6.48 16.18
N PRO A 105 -15.36 5.99 16.95
CA PRO A 105 -15.17 4.81 17.78
C PRO A 105 -14.69 3.64 16.91
N VAL A 106 -13.71 2.88 17.41
CA VAL A 106 -13.12 1.76 16.68
C VAL A 106 -13.88 0.48 17.01
N ASP A 107 -14.40 -0.18 15.98
CA ASP A 107 -14.95 -1.53 16.10
C ASP A 107 -13.80 -2.52 16.30
N GLN A 108 -13.49 -2.82 17.57
CA GLN A 108 -12.39 -3.71 17.93
C GLN A 108 -12.55 -5.11 17.34
N LYS A 109 -13.79 -5.58 17.14
CA LYS A 109 -14.05 -6.90 16.57
C LYS A 109 -13.80 -6.90 15.07
N GLU A 110 -14.29 -5.89 14.35
CA GLU A 110 -13.97 -5.68 12.93
C GLU A 110 -12.46 -5.59 12.72
N SER A 111 -11.79 -4.73 13.49
CA SER A 111 -10.34 -4.49 13.39
C SER A 111 -9.54 -5.77 13.62
N ARG A 112 -9.90 -6.55 14.65
CA ARG A 112 -9.26 -7.84 14.94
C ARG A 112 -9.44 -8.83 13.77
N LEU A 113 -10.67 -9.00 13.28
CA LEU A 113 -10.96 -9.93 12.18
C LEU A 113 -10.27 -9.52 10.88
N ARG A 114 -10.25 -8.20 10.58
CA ARG A 114 -9.51 -7.66 9.43
C ARG A 114 -8.02 -7.93 9.53
N ASN A 115 -7.43 -7.61 10.67
CA ASN A 115 -6.01 -7.81 10.91
C ASN A 115 -5.63 -9.29 10.81
N GLN A 116 -6.49 -10.21 11.27
CA GLN A 116 -6.23 -11.64 11.21
C GLN A 116 -6.01 -12.13 9.77
N PHE A 117 -6.95 -11.88 8.85
CA PHE A 117 -6.77 -12.33 7.47
C PHE A 117 -5.66 -11.53 6.74
N GLN A 118 -5.54 -10.23 6.98
CA GLN A 118 -4.50 -9.41 6.35
C GLN A 118 -3.10 -9.84 6.80
N GLN A 119 -2.92 -10.20 8.08
CA GLN A 119 -1.66 -10.76 8.56
C GLN A 119 -1.40 -12.13 7.93
N ALA A 120 -2.41 -13.01 7.86
CA ALA A 120 -2.24 -14.34 7.26
C ALA A 120 -1.76 -14.27 5.81
N ILE A 121 -2.32 -13.33 5.02
CA ILE A 121 -1.88 -13.03 3.65
C ILE A 121 -0.42 -12.56 3.63
N ARG A 122 -0.04 -11.67 4.54
CA ARG A 122 1.30 -11.07 4.60
C ARG A 122 2.39 -12.03 5.06
N PHE A 123 2.05 -13.05 5.86
CA PHE A 123 2.98 -13.99 6.49
C PHE A 123 4.06 -14.49 5.51
N TYR A 124 3.64 -14.95 4.33
CA TYR A 124 4.53 -15.58 3.34
C TYR A 124 5.58 -14.60 2.81
N SER A 125 5.13 -13.43 2.37
CA SER A 125 6.04 -12.35 1.92
C SER A 125 6.91 -11.82 3.06
N ALA A 126 6.38 -11.75 4.28
CA ALA A 126 7.11 -11.25 5.44
C ALA A 126 8.20 -12.23 5.87
N TYR A 127 7.95 -13.54 5.89
CA TYR A 127 8.96 -14.51 6.29
C TYR A 127 10.15 -14.53 5.33
N LEU A 128 9.89 -14.50 4.02
CA LEU A 128 10.96 -14.43 3.02
C LEU A 128 11.78 -13.14 3.16
N TYR A 129 11.13 -12.01 3.49
CA TYR A 129 11.84 -10.78 3.79
C TYR A 129 12.77 -10.94 4.98
N GLU A 130 12.29 -11.53 6.08
CA GLU A 130 13.09 -11.73 7.28
C GLU A 130 14.28 -12.67 7.03
N LEU A 131 14.11 -13.68 6.16
CA LEU A 131 15.20 -14.53 5.68
C LEU A 131 16.21 -13.73 4.83
N GLY A 132 15.74 -13.02 3.80
CA GLY A 132 16.60 -12.29 2.87
C GLY A 132 17.37 -11.15 3.53
N MET A 133 16.79 -10.49 4.54
CA MET A 133 17.45 -9.44 5.33
C MET A 133 18.60 -9.97 6.21
N ARG A 134 18.61 -11.27 6.49
CA ARG A 134 19.54 -11.92 7.44
C ARG A 134 20.49 -12.92 6.80
N GLY A 135 20.16 -13.37 5.60
CA GLY A 135 20.95 -14.35 4.87
C GLY A 135 21.96 -13.73 3.91
N LYS A 136 22.85 -14.58 3.43
CA LYS A 136 23.77 -14.30 2.32
C LYS A 136 23.52 -15.32 1.23
N VAL A 137 23.52 -14.89 -0.02
CA VAL A 137 23.39 -15.79 -1.15
C VAL A 137 24.76 -16.32 -1.55
N SER A 138 24.85 -17.61 -1.85
CA SER A 138 26.03 -18.24 -2.45
C SER A 138 25.97 -18.16 -3.99
N GLU A 139 27.08 -18.44 -4.67
CA GLU A 139 27.14 -18.46 -6.14
C GLU A 139 26.16 -19.50 -6.75
N GLU A 140 25.83 -20.56 -6.01
CA GLU A 140 24.87 -21.57 -6.43
C GLU A 140 23.40 -21.13 -6.29
N GLY A 141 23.12 -19.94 -5.75
CA GLY A 141 21.75 -19.46 -5.52
C GLY A 141 21.12 -19.99 -4.23
N VAL A 142 21.95 -20.38 -3.25
CA VAL A 142 21.49 -20.83 -1.93
C VAL A 142 21.55 -19.67 -0.95
N LEU A 143 20.47 -19.43 -0.20
CA LEU A 143 20.49 -18.44 0.88
C LEU A 143 20.96 -19.12 2.17
N GLU A 144 22.08 -18.66 2.71
CA GLU A 144 22.70 -19.19 3.92
C GLU A 144 22.49 -18.21 5.10
N LEU A 145 22.01 -18.75 6.22
CA LEU A 145 21.84 -18.04 7.48
C LEU A 145 22.62 -18.75 8.59
N THR A 146 23.08 -18.00 9.58
CA THR A 146 23.47 -18.62 10.86
C THR A 146 22.23 -19.17 11.57
N LEU A 147 22.41 -20.16 12.45
CA LEU A 147 21.29 -20.68 13.26
C LEU A 147 20.60 -19.58 14.08
N SER A 148 21.34 -18.58 14.59
CA SER A 148 20.76 -17.46 15.34
C SER A 148 19.90 -16.58 14.44
N ALA A 149 20.41 -16.21 13.27
CA ALA A 149 19.71 -15.35 12.33
C ALA A 149 18.45 -16.02 11.77
N TRP A 150 18.48 -17.34 11.52
CA TRP A 150 17.29 -18.10 11.15
C TRP A 150 16.25 -18.14 12.28
N ARG A 151 16.66 -18.35 13.54
CA ARG A 151 15.73 -18.29 14.68
C ARG A 151 15.10 -16.91 14.83
N GLU A 152 15.87 -15.85 14.65
CA GLU A 152 15.34 -14.48 14.66
C GLU A 152 14.30 -14.26 13.54
N ALA A 153 14.58 -14.73 12.33
CA ALA A 153 13.62 -14.66 11.22
C ALA A 153 12.33 -15.44 11.53
N HIS A 154 12.45 -16.59 12.20
CA HIS A 154 11.32 -17.40 12.64
C HIS A 154 10.50 -16.70 13.74
N SER A 155 11.16 -16.17 14.76
CA SER A 155 10.52 -15.45 15.87
C SER A 155 9.89 -14.13 15.43
N ALA A 156 10.40 -13.49 14.37
CA ALA A 156 9.78 -12.30 13.79
C ALA A 156 8.35 -12.55 13.28
N MET A 157 7.96 -13.81 13.07
CA MET A 157 6.62 -14.22 12.63
C MET A 157 5.65 -14.52 13.77
N GLU A 158 6.04 -14.37 15.04
CA GLU A 158 5.17 -14.62 16.20
C GLU A 158 4.15 -13.49 16.47
N TRP A 159 3.40 -13.13 15.43
CA TRP A 159 2.40 -12.06 15.49
C TRP A 159 1.17 -12.49 16.29
N PRO A 160 0.66 -11.65 17.21
CA PRO A 160 -0.40 -12.03 18.15
C PRO A 160 -1.64 -12.68 17.52
N HIS A 161 -2.04 -12.25 16.31
CA HIS A 161 -3.24 -12.77 15.64
C HIS A 161 -3.00 -14.02 14.78
N LEU A 162 -1.73 -14.48 14.65
CA LEU A 162 -1.36 -15.63 13.82
C LEU A 162 -0.57 -16.72 14.55
N ARG A 163 -0.19 -16.51 15.83
CA ARG A 163 0.67 -17.46 16.56
C ARG A 163 0.15 -18.89 16.46
N GLU A 164 -1.15 -19.04 16.58
CA GLU A 164 -1.85 -20.29 16.31
C GLU A 164 -1.80 -20.59 14.80
N GLY A 165 -0.97 -21.57 14.45
CA GLY A 165 -0.80 -22.10 13.10
C GLY A 165 0.40 -21.62 12.30
N ASN A 166 1.35 -20.92 12.92
CA ASN A 166 2.62 -20.57 12.26
C ASN A 166 3.39 -21.80 11.77
N GLU A 167 3.43 -22.88 12.54
CA GLU A 167 4.10 -24.12 12.13
C GLU A 167 3.50 -24.68 10.84
N GLU A 168 2.17 -24.73 10.73
CA GLU A 168 1.51 -25.15 9.50
C GLU A 168 1.81 -24.19 8.34
N ARG A 169 1.88 -22.87 8.57
CA ARG A 169 2.26 -21.92 7.51
C ARG A 169 3.71 -22.14 7.02
N PHE A 170 4.64 -22.50 7.89
CA PHE A 170 5.99 -22.92 7.47
C PHE A 170 5.94 -24.21 6.65
N GLN A 171 5.08 -25.16 7.00
CA GLN A 171 4.87 -26.37 6.20
C GLN A 171 4.24 -26.05 4.83
N ARG A 172 3.36 -25.04 4.73
CA ARG A 172 2.84 -24.57 3.43
C ARG A 172 3.95 -24.01 2.55
N LEU A 173 4.88 -23.24 3.10
CA LEU A 173 6.07 -22.78 2.36
C LEU A 173 6.92 -23.95 1.85
N GLN A 174 7.07 -25.02 2.63
CA GLN A 174 7.75 -26.24 2.18
C GLN A 174 7.00 -26.94 1.05
N ALA A 175 5.66 -27.01 1.12
CA ALA A 175 4.82 -27.54 0.05
C ALA A 175 4.96 -26.74 -1.25
N LEU A 176 5.12 -25.41 -1.13
CA LEU A 176 5.43 -24.47 -2.22
C LEU A 176 6.91 -24.56 -2.69
N GLY A 177 7.66 -25.56 -2.24
CA GLY A 177 9.01 -25.85 -2.69
C GLY A 177 10.13 -25.22 -1.87
N LEU A 178 9.84 -24.44 -0.82
CA LEU A 178 10.88 -23.87 0.06
C LEU A 178 11.56 -24.97 0.88
N GLY A 179 12.79 -25.31 0.53
CA GLY A 179 13.61 -26.28 1.24
C GLY A 179 14.46 -25.63 2.32
N LEU A 180 14.44 -26.19 3.52
CA LEU A 180 15.34 -25.84 4.62
C LEU A 180 16.21 -27.04 4.98
N SER A 181 17.53 -26.86 4.96
CA SER A 181 18.46 -27.88 5.46
C SER A 181 19.40 -27.27 6.49
N GLN A 182 19.51 -27.91 7.66
CA GLN A 182 20.39 -27.46 8.73
C GLN A 182 21.73 -28.18 8.62
N GLY A 183 22.82 -27.40 8.51
CA GLY A 183 24.20 -27.88 8.58
C GLY A 183 24.81 -27.67 9.97
N LYS A 184 26.12 -27.86 10.09
CA LYS A 184 26.86 -27.52 11.32
C LYS A 184 26.94 -26.01 11.50
N GLY A 185 25.93 -25.43 12.16
CA GLY A 185 25.91 -24.01 12.56
C GLY A 185 25.18 -23.06 11.60
N SER A 186 24.71 -23.55 10.46
CA SER A 186 23.99 -22.75 9.46
C SER A 186 22.71 -23.42 8.99
N VAL A 187 21.81 -22.62 8.44
CA VAL A 187 20.61 -23.06 7.73
C VAL A 187 20.75 -22.63 6.28
N ARG A 188 20.55 -23.58 5.37
CA ARG A 188 20.54 -23.34 3.93
C ARG A 188 19.08 -23.35 3.47
N VAL A 189 18.69 -22.29 2.78
CA VAL A 189 17.36 -22.10 2.21
C VAL A 189 17.48 -22.15 0.69
N VAL A 190 16.65 -22.99 0.08
CA VAL A 190 16.56 -23.16 -1.37
C VAL A 190 15.09 -23.22 -1.77
N ASN A 191 14.80 -23.10 -3.06
CA ASN A 191 13.51 -23.51 -3.58
C ASN A 191 13.69 -24.59 -4.65
N ARG A 192 12.90 -25.65 -4.56
CA ARG A 192 12.95 -26.81 -5.47
C ARG A 192 12.60 -26.42 -6.90
N ASP A 193 11.57 -25.60 -7.07
CA ASP A 193 10.97 -25.28 -8.37
C ASP A 193 11.60 -24.00 -8.97
N PHE A 194 12.15 -23.14 -8.10
CA PHE A 194 12.79 -21.87 -8.43
C PHE A 194 14.21 -21.79 -7.85
N PRO A 195 15.19 -22.56 -8.38
CA PRO A 195 16.49 -22.74 -7.75
C PRO A 195 17.35 -21.46 -7.64
N LYS A 196 17.07 -20.42 -8.43
CA LYS A 196 17.80 -19.15 -8.44
C LYS A 196 17.05 -18.01 -7.74
N MET A 197 15.81 -18.23 -7.26
CA MET A 197 15.00 -17.14 -6.66
C MET A 197 15.66 -16.44 -5.47
N MET A 198 16.61 -17.09 -4.78
CA MET A 198 17.30 -16.46 -3.66
C MET A 198 18.14 -15.26 -4.11
N PHE A 199 18.67 -15.24 -5.33
CA PHE A 199 19.28 -14.04 -5.90
C PHE A 199 18.27 -12.90 -6.00
N GLY A 200 17.06 -13.16 -6.51
CA GLY A 200 16.00 -12.16 -6.61
C GLY A 200 15.53 -11.64 -5.24
N LEU A 201 15.41 -12.53 -4.25
CA LEU A 201 15.15 -12.12 -2.87
C LEU A 201 16.27 -11.23 -2.33
N TRP A 202 17.53 -11.65 -2.56
CA TRP A 202 18.70 -10.91 -2.11
C TRP A 202 18.79 -9.52 -2.73
N VAL A 203 18.50 -9.35 -4.02
CA VAL A 203 18.54 -8.01 -4.67
C VAL A 203 17.62 -7.02 -3.93
N LEU A 204 16.37 -7.39 -3.65
CA LEU A 204 15.44 -6.52 -2.93
C LEU A 204 15.87 -6.29 -1.47
N CYS A 205 16.36 -7.33 -0.79
CA CYS A 205 16.79 -7.22 0.61
C CYS A 205 18.13 -6.50 0.79
N ALA A 206 19.02 -6.53 -0.19
CA ALA A 206 20.32 -5.88 -0.17
C ALA A 206 20.29 -4.44 -0.71
N ALA A 207 19.19 -4.03 -1.35
CA ALA A 207 18.99 -2.67 -1.82
C ALA A 207 19.19 -1.61 -0.71
N PRO A 208 19.55 -0.35 -1.08
CA PRO A 208 19.79 0.72 -0.14
C PRO A 208 18.67 0.89 0.89
N LYS A 209 19.05 1.11 2.15
CA LYS A 209 18.11 1.27 3.28
C LYS A 209 17.49 2.66 3.30
N THR A 210 16.65 2.94 2.30
CA THR A 210 15.83 4.16 2.23
C THR A 210 14.50 3.94 2.96
N PRO A 211 13.71 5.00 3.22
CA PRO A 211 12.34 4.85 3.73
C PRO A 211 11.42 4.00 2.85
N PHE A 212 11.79 3.76 1.57
CA PHE A 212 11.02 2.97 0.61
C PHE A 212 11.49 1.52 0.51
N HIS A 213 12.58 1.12 1.17
CA HIS A 213 13.14 -0.24 1.08
C HIS A 213 12.09 -1.35 1.25
N ARG A 214 11.20 -1.20 2.24
CA ARG A 214 10.10 -2.15 2.46
C ARG A 214 8.99 -2.03 1.42
N THR A 215 8.70 -0.83 0.93
CA THR A 215 7.74 -0.60 -0.16
C THR A 215 8.19 -1.31 -1.43
N ASP A 216 9.45 -1.14 -1.81
CA ASP A 216 10.01 -1.72 -3.03
C ASP A 216 10.01 -3.26 -2.92
N TYR A 217 10.39 -3.81 -1.76
CA TYR A 217 10.28 -5.24 -1.50
C TYR A 217 8.83 -5.76 -1.65
N LEU A 218 7.86 -5.13 -0.98
CA LEU A 218 6.47 -5.60 -0.98
C LEU A 218 5.88 -5.57 -2.40
N ARG A 219 6.28 -4.59 -3.22
CA ARG A 219 5.85 -4.46 -4.60
C ARG A 219 6.67 -5.30 -5.58
N LEU A 220 7.75 -5.95 -5.14
CA LEU A 220 8.73 -6.61 -6.00
C LEU A 220 9.32 -5.64 -7.06
N ASP A 221 9.50 -4.37 -6.66
CA ASP A 221 9.96 -3.29 -7.53
C ASP A 221 11.49 -3.26 -7.56
N TYR A 222 12.08 -4.12 -8.39
CA TYR A 222 13.54 -4.21 -8.56
C TYR A 222 14.15 -2.89 -9.05
N ALA A 223 13.49 -2.23 -10.02
CA ALA A 223 13.97 -0.98 -10.57
C ALA A 223 13.87 0.15 -9.53
N GLY A 224 12.75 0.24 -8.80
CA GLY A 224 12.57 1.17 -7.67
C GLY A 224 13.61 0.95 -6.58
N ALA A 225 13.83 -0.31 -6.17
CA ALA A 225 14.83 -0.68 -5.19
C ALA A 225 16.26 -0.23 -5.59
N LEU A 226 16.64 -0.42 -6.86
CA LEU A 226 17.94 0.02 -7.37
C LEU A 226 18.06 1.55 -7.42
N ARG A 227 16.97 2.25 -7.81
CA ARG A 227 16.91 3.73 -7.81
C ARG A 227 16.89 4.34 -6.40
N GLY A 228 16.57 3.56 -5.37
CA GLY A 228 16.41 4.02 -3.98
C GLY A 228 14.99 4.46 -3.62
N GLY A 229 14.01 4.23 -4.50
CA GLY A 229 12.60 4.44 -4.25
C GLY A 229 11.78 4.74 -5.51
N PRO A 230 10.44 4.87 -5.35
CA PRO A 230 9.52 5.10 -6.44
C PRO A 230 9.52 6.55 -6.92
N VAL A 231 9.06 6.73 -8.15
CA VAL A 231 8.78 8.01 -8.81
C VAL A 231 7.29 8.17 -9.08
N LEU A 232 6.84 9.37 -9.44
CA LEU A 232 5.41 9.63 -9.67
C LEU A 232 4.81 8.80 -10.80
N GLU A 233 5.61 8.46 -11.82
CA GLU A 233 5.11 7.59 -12.89
C GLU A 233 4.72 6.20 -12.36
N ASP A 234 5.41 5.67 -11.34
CA ASP A 234 5.05 4.40 -10.69
C ASP A 234 3.67 4.48 -10.00
N VAL A 235 3.29 5.67 -9.50
CA VAL A 235 1.96 5.94 -8.93
C VAL A 235 0.90 5.96 -10.02
N PHE A 236 1.18 6.59 -11.17
CA PHE A 236 0.22 6.67 -12.27
C PHE A 236 0.02 5.32 -12.97
N GLN A 237 1.07 4.50 -13.05
CA GLN A 237 0.99 3.15 -13.62
C GLN A 237 0.13 2.18 -12.79
N ALA A 238 -0.08 2.46 -11.50
CA ALA A 238 -0.98 1.67 -10.66
C ALA A 238 -2.48 1.91 -10.94
N LEU A 239 -2.81 2.91 -11.77
CA LEU A 239 -4.18 3.30 -12.10
C LEU A 239 -4.57 2.87 -13.51
N ASP A 240 -5.86 2.61 -13.73
CA ASP A 240 -6.41 2.47 -15.08
C ASP A 240 -6.15 3.75 -15.91
N PRO A 241 -6.06 3.67 -17.25
CA PRO A 241 -5.68 4.82 -18.10
C PRO A 241 -6.50 6.11 -17.86
N GLY A 242 -7.81 5.99 -17.64
CA GLY A 242 -8.68 7.14 -17.34
C GLY A 242 -8.35 7.82 -16.01
N ARG A 243 -8.16 7.02 -14.95
CA ARG A 243 -7.77 7.51 -13.63
C ARG A 243 -6.33 8.05 -13.65
N ALA A 244 -5.42 7.38 -14.34
CA ALA A 244 -4.05 7.84 -14.53
C ALA A 244 -4.00 9.21 -15.23
N SER A 245 -4.87 9.47 -16.22
CA SER A 245 -5.00 10.79 -16.85
C SER A 245 -5.45 11.86 -15.85
N LEU A 246 -6.46 11.57 -15.03
CA LEU A 246 -6.96 12.52 -14.02
C LEU A 246 -5.92 12.79 -12.92
N ALA A 247 -5.22 11.75 -12.47
CA ALA A 247 -4.12 11.84 -11.53
C ALA A 247 -2.98 12.73 -12.06
N ARG A 248 -2.59 12.59 -13.33
CA ARG A 248 -1.60 13.46 -13.98
C ARG A 248 -2.07 14.91 -14.08
N GLN A 249 -3.34 15.14 -14.44
CA GLN A 249 -3.91 16.48 -14.48
C GLN A 249 -3.91 17.14 -13.10
N PHE A 250 -4.31 16.41 -12.06
CA PHE A 250 -4.27 16.91 -10.68
C PHE A 250 -2.84 17.19 -10.21
N HIS A 251 -1.89 16.32 -10.56
CA HIS A 251 -0.48 16.55 -10.28
C HIS A 251 0.02 17.87 -10.92
N GLN A 252 -0.25 18.07 -12.21
CA GLN A 252 0.10 19.30 -12.93
C GLN A 252 -0.53 20.54 -12.29
N VAL A 253 -1.81 20.47 -11.92
CA VAL A 253 -2.51 21.54 -11.21
C VAL A 253 -1.80 21.90 -9.89
N GLY A 254 -1.34 20.89 -9.14
CA GLY A 254 -0.58 21.11 -7.92
C GLY A 254 0.78 21.77 -8.19
N GLU A 255 1.50 21.33 -9.21
CA GLU A 255 2.80 21.92 -9.59
C GLU A 255 2.65 23.37 -10.09
N ASP A 256 1.62 23.66 -10.89
CA ASP A 256 1.30 25.01 -11.36
C ASP A 256 0.94 25.95 -10.20
N ALA A 257 0.37 25.41 -9.13
CA ALA A 257 0.10 26.12 -7.87
C ALA A 257 1.33 26.21 -6.94
N GLY A 258 2.51 25.74 -7.38
CA GLY A 258 3.75 25.77 -6.61
C GLY A 258 3.84 24.74 -5.48
N LEU A 259 2.98 23.71 -5.50
CA LEU A 259 3.00 22.63 -4.52
C LEU A 259 4.11 21.63 -4.83
N LYS A 260 4.74 21.09 -3.78
CA LYS A 260 5.73 20.02 -3.89
C LYS A 260 5.13 18.69 -3.49
N GLY A 261 5.00 17.77 -4.46
CA GLY A 261 4.54 16.40 -4.24
C GLY A 261 5.64 15.52 -3.63
N LYS A 262 5.28 14.73 -2.62
CA LYS A 262 6.15 13.72 -2.01
C LYS A 262 5.40 12.39 -1.87
N ILE A 263 5.98 11.33 -2.43
CA ILE A 263 5.46 9.97 -2.27
C ILE A 263 5.70 9.52 -0.83
N ARG A 264 4.66 8.97 -0.20
CA ARG A 264 4.73 8.37 1.14
C ARG A 264 5.02 6.87 0.99
N PRO A 265 5.95 6.31 1.79
CA PRO A 265 6.25 4.90 1.74
C PRO A 265 5.07 4.07 2.25
N LEU A 266 4.82 2.95 1.57
CA LEU A 266 3.88 1.92 1.97
C LEU A 266 4.53 0.99 2.99
N ARG A 267 3.83 0.72 4.08
CA ARG A 267 4.25 -0.28 5.07
C ARG A 267 3.70 -1.66 4.74
N GLU A 268 2.57 -1.71 4.04
CA GLU A 268 1.80 -2.90 3.68
C GLU A 268 1.13 -2.67 2.32
N ILE A 269 0.70 -3.76 1.67
CA ILE A 269 0.02 -3.73 0.37
C ILE A 269 -1.25 -4.60 0.38
N THR A 270 -1.90 -4.76 1.53
CA THR A 270 -3.22 -5.38 1.64
C THR A 270 -4.32 -4.36 1.34
N SER A 271 -5.58 -4.81 1.24
CA SER A 271 -6.72 -3.91 0.99
C SER A 271 -6.72 -2.67 1.89
N GLY A 272 -6.92 -1.50 1.27
CA GLY A 272 -6.86 -0.18 1.92
C GLY A 272 -5.49 0.50 1.85
N SER A 273 -4.45 -0.20 1.40
CA SER A 273 -3.15 0.42 1.11
C SER A 273 -3.23 1.15 -0.24
N CYS A 274 -2.65 2.33 -0.36
CA CYS A 274 -2.65 3.06 -1.62
C CYS A 274 -1.34 3.81 -1.78
N TRP A 275 -0.90 3.97 -3.02
CA TRP A 275 0.09 4.99 -3.31
C TRP A 275 -0.42 6.34 -2.83
N LYS A 276 0.31 6.97 -1.92
CA LYS A 276 -0.06 8.28 -1.40
C LYS A 276 0.99 9.31 -1.77
N VAL A 277 0.57 10.32 -2.52
CA VAL A 277 1.36 11.52 -2.80
C VAL A 277 0.79 12.64 -1.93
N GLU A 278 1.64 13.22 -1.10
CA GLU A 278 1.29 14.40 -0.31
C GLU A 278 1.89 15.63 -0.95
N TYR A 279 1.05 16.60 -1.27
CA TYR A 279 1.45 17.87 -1.84
C TYR A 279 1.55 18.91 -0.72
N THR A 280 2.71 19.57 -0.65
CA THR A 280 3.01 20.54 0.39
C THR A 280 3.22 21.93 -0.17
N TRP A 281 2.74 22.93 0.56
CA TRP A 281 3.03 24.34 0.37
C TRP A 281 3.77 24.84 1.61
N GLU A 282 4.95 25.43 1.43
CA GLU A 282 5.79 25.95 2.53
C GLU A 282 5.97 24.96 3.71
N GLY A 283 6.05 23.66 3.41
CA GLY A 283 6.22 22.59 4.41
C GLY A 283 4.94 22.11 5.09
N ARG A 284 3.77 22.64 4.74
CA ARG A 284 2.45 22.21 5.24
C ARG A 284 1.69 21.41 4.18
N ALA A 285 0.92 20.41 4.59
CA ALA A 285 0.10 19.62 3.68
C ALA A 285 -1.05 20.47 3.10
N ALA A 286 -1.12 20.54 1.78
CA ALA A 286 -2.11 21.31 1.03
C ALA A 286 -3.03 20.40 0.21
N ALA A 287 -2.50 19.31 -0.37
CA ALA A 287 -3.29 18.39 -1.16
C ALA A 287 -2.79 16.95 -1.01
N ALA A 288 -3.60 15.98 -1.40
CA ALA A 288 -3.22 14.57 -1.45
C ALA A 288 -3.79 13.88 -2.68
N LEU A 289 -3.05 12.91 -3.18
CA LEU A 289 -3.49 11.96 -4.18
C LEU A 289 -3.26 10.57 -3.60
N CYS A 290 -4.32 9.77 -3.55
CA CYS A 290 -4.28 8.38 -3.14
C CYS A 290 -4.71 7.51 -4.33
N ALA A 291 -3.82 6.62 -4.78
CA ALA A 291 -4.03 5.76 -5.93
C ALA A 291 -3.95 4.28 -5.53
N GLU A 292 -5.00 3.54 -5.84
CA GLU A 292 -5.02 2.08 -5.71
C GLU A 292 -5.62 1.45 -6.98
N PRO A 293 -5.41 0.14 -7.20
CA PRO A 293 -5.95 -0.54 -8.36
C PRO A 293 -7.49 -0.51 -8.36
N GLY A 294 -8.06 0.35 -9.21
CA GLY A 294 -9.50 0.53 -9.38
C GLY A 294 -10.11 1.71 -8.62
N ARG A 295 -9.33 2.50 -7.87
CA ARG A 295 -9.82 3.69 -7.17
C ARG A 295 -8.79 4.81 -7.15
N LEU A 296 -9.26 6.03 -7.35
CA LEU A 296 -8.48 7.26 -7.21
C LEU A 296 -9.17 8.16 -6.19
N VAL A 297 -8.43 8.68 -5.21
CA VAL A 297 -8.94 9.72 -4.31
C VAL A 297 -8.05 10.95 -4.44
N LEU A 298 -8.66 12.09 -4.73
CA LEU A 298 -7.99 13.38 -4.77
C LEU A 298 -8.50 14.22 -3.61
N GLY A 299 -7.60 14.97 -2.97
CA GLY A 299 -7.99 15.74 -1.80
C GLY A 299 -7.25 17.05 -1.63
N ILE A 300 -7.92 17.99 -0.99
CA ILE A 300 -7.43 19.32 -0.64
C ILE A 300 -7.61 19.54 0.86
N HIS A 301 -6.60 20.13 1.51
CA HIS A 301 -6.57 20.40 2.95
C HIS A 301 -6.87 21.88 3.18
N LEU A 302 -8.04 22.22 3.70
CA LEU A 302 -8.48 23.62 3.89
C LEU A 302 -7.94 24.23 5.20
N GLY A 303 -7.35 23.42 6.08
CA GLY A 303 -6.87 23.85 7.39
C GLY A 303 -8.00 23.85 8.44
N PRO A 304 -7.87 24.61 9.56
CA PRO A 304 -8.82 24.56 10.67
C PRO A 304 -10.27 24.87 10.25
N ALA A 305 -11.22 24.14 10.85
CA ALA A 305 -12.63 24.15 10.48
C ALA A 305 -13.24 25.56 10.42
N GLU A 306 -13.03 26.39 11.45
CA GLU A 306 -13.57 27.76 11.50
C GLU A 306 -13.15 28.59 10.29
N ARG A 307 -11.86 28.54 9.94
CA ARG A 307 -11.31 29.30 8.81
C ARG A 307 -11.74 28.73 7.46
N ALA A 308 -11.84 27.41 7.37
CA ALA A 308 -12.31 26.76 6.17
C ALA A 308 -13.79 27.10 5.90
N MET A 309 -14.63 27.17 6.94
CA MET A 309 -16.04 27.59 6.81
C MET A 309 -16.19 29.07 6.42
N GLN A 310 -15.31 29.95 6.92
CA GLN A 310 -15.25 31.34 6.46
C GLN A 310 -14.93 31.43 4.96
N GLN A 311 -13.94 30.65 4.50
CA GLN A 311 -13.58 30.57 3.07
C GLN A 311 -14.73 30.03 2.20
N VAL A 312 -15.50 29.05 2.72
CA VAL A 312 -16.70 28.54 2.03
C VAL A 312 -17.75 29.64 1.89
N GLU A 313 -18.00 30.44 2.93
CA GLU A 313 -18.96 31.55 2.88
C GLU A 313 -18.54 32.64 1.89
N GLU A 314 -17.27 33.05 1.92
CA GLU A 314 -16.70 33.99 0.95
C GLU A 314 -16.84 33.46 -0.49
N LEU A 315 -16.53 32.17 -0.68
CA LEU A 315 -16.66 31.51 -1.96
C LEU A 315 -18.12 31.46 -2.43
N ARG A 316 -19.09 31.31 -1.52
CA ARG A 316 -20.52 31.35 -1.86
C ARG A 316 -20.92 32.69 -2.46
N GLY A 317 -20.32 33.79 -2.02
CA GLY A 317 -20.51 35.12 -2.59
C GLY A 317 -19.83 35.32 -3.95
N MET A 318 -18.67 34.70 -4.18
CA MET A 318 -17.86 34.88 -5.40
C MET A 318 -18.22 33.91 -6.53
N ASN A 319 -18.40 32.64 -6.20
CA ASN A 319 -18.69 31.54 -7.12
C ASN A 319 -19.62 30.51 -6.44
N PRO A 320 -20.94 30.75 -6.46
CA PRO A 320 -21.91 29.88 -5.80
C PRO A 320 -21.85 28.42 -6.25
N SER A 321 -21.53 28.17 -7.52
CA SER A 321 -21.46 26.80 -8.06
C SER A 321 -20.25 26.04 -7.51
N LEU A 322 -19.10 26.69 -7.35
CA LEU A 322 -17.91 26.06 -6.76
C LEU A 322 -18.08 25.87 -5.25
N ALA A 323 -18.73 26.81 -4.56
CA ALA A 323 -19.09 26.66 -3.14
C ALA A 323 -20.03 25.47 -2.91
N GLN A 324 -21.08 25.33 -3.72
CA GLN A 324 -22.00 24.20 -3.62
C GLN A 324 -21.28 22.86 -3.90
N TRP A 325 -20.39 22.84 -4.89
CA TRP A 325 -19.58 21.65 -5.17
C TRP A 325 -18.66 21.32 -3.99
N LEU A 326 -18.01 22.33 -3.41
CA LEU A 326 -17.12 22.19 -2.26
C LEU A 326 -17.87 21.59 -1.07
N GLU A 327 -19.01 22.19 -0.70
CA GLU A 327 -19.88 21.75 0.40
C GLU A 327 -20.34 20.30 0.23
N ALA A 328 -20.65 19.87 -0.99
CA ALA A 328 -21.05 18.50 -1.28
C ALA A 328 -19.92 17.46 -1.08
N HIS A 329 -18.66 17.91 -1.06
CA HIS A 329 -17.47 17.06 -0.90
C HIS A 329 -16.69 17.37 0.38
N LEU A 330 -17.23 18.21 1.26
CA LEU A 330 -16.67 18.43 2.59
C LEU A 330 -16.86 17.15 3.40
N GLU A 331 -15.75 16.52 3.75
CA GLU A 331 -15.76 15.53 4.82
C GLU A 331 -15.44 16.26 6.13
N GLU A 332 -16.40 16.29 7.06
CA GLU A 332 -16.12 16.70 8.45
C GLU A 332 -15.16 15.71 9.16
N ARG A 333 -14.80 14.58 8.53
CA ARG A 333 -14.09 13.46 9.17
C ARG A 333 -12.88 12.96 8.38
N TRP A 334 -11.66 13.30 8.86
CA TRP A 334 -10.62 12.28 9.12
C TRP A 334 -9.51 12.76 10.08
N GLU A 335 -9.24 11.91 11.07
CA GLU A 335 -8.32 11.91 12.23
C GLU A 335 -7.41 13.13 12.56
N PRO A 336 -7.44 13.60 13.84
CA PRO A 336 -6.53 14.62 14.35
C PRO A 336 -5.13 14.04 14.58
N LYS A 337 -4.12 14.67 13.98
CA LYS A 337 -2.81 14.80 14.66
C LYS A 337 -2.90 16.01 15.59
N PRO A 338 -2.03 16.13 16.62
CA PRO A 338 -2.08 17.27 17.56
C PRO A 338 -2.03 18.59 16.76
N GLY A 339 -3.12 19.37 16.78
CA GLY A 339 -3.26 20.56 15.93
C GLY A 339 -4.67 21.00 15.47
N GLY A 340 -5.76 20.40 15.97
CA GLY A 340 -7.15 20.88 15.74
C GLY A 340 -7.89 20.23 14.57
N GLU A 341 -9.22 20.36 14.58
CA GLU A 341 -10.15 19.91 13.54
C GLU A 341 -9.84 20.63 12.22
N ALA A 342 -9.25 19.92 11.26
CA ALA A 342 -8.94 20.48 9.94
C ALA A 342 -9.94 19.96 8.90
N LEU A 343 -10.62 20.88 8.22
CA LEU A 343 -11.56 20.57 7.16
C LEU A 343 -10.80 20.13 5.90
N ARG A 344 -11.32 19.11 5.22
CA ARG A 344 -10.74 18.58 3.99
C ARG A 344 -11.83 18.29 2.98
N VAL A 345 -11.42 18.30 1.72
CA VAL A 345 -12.23 17.90 0.58
C VAL A 345 -11.63 16.61 0.06
N HIS A 346 -12.42 15.55 -0.07
CA HIS A 346 -12.01 14.33 -0.74
C HIS A 346 -12.99 14.01 -1.87
N VAL A 347 -12.45 13.75 -3.05
CA VAL A 347 -13.22 13.30 -4.22
C VAL A 347 -12.79 11.88 -4.52
N VAL A 348 -13.69 10.94 -4.27
CA VAL A 348 -13.49 9.52 -4.58
C VAL A 348 -13.94 9.26 -6.02
N ASP A 349 -13.07 8.64 -6.80
CA ASP A 349 -13.24 8.38 -8.23
C ASP A 349 -13.70 9.61 -9.02
N PRO A 350 -12.85 10.67 -9.04
CA PRO A 350 -13.21 11.96 -9.61
C PRO A 350 -13.60 11.84 -11.08
N ALA A 351 -14.59 12.64 -11.49
CA ALA A 351 -14.84 12.94 -12.89
C ALA A 351 -13.89 14.06 -13.38
N PRO A 352 -13.74 14.25 -14.70
CA PRO A 352 -12.95 15.36 -15.26
C PRO A 352 -13.39 16.74 -14.77
N GLN A 353 -14.66 16.91 -14.39
CA GLN A 353 -15.16 18.15 -13.83
C GLN A 353 -14.61 18.42 -12.42
N ASP A 354 -14.47 17.38 -11.60
CA ASP A 354 -13.97 17.53 -10.23
C ASP A 354 -12.52 18.00 -10.22
N VAL A 355 -11.69 17.50 -11.14
CA VAL A 355 -10.29 17.97 -11.28
C VAL A 355 -10.25 19.46 -11.64
N ARG A 356 -11.21 19.96 -12.44
CA ARG A 356 -11.33 21.39 -12.72
C ARG A 356 -11.73 22.19 -11.49
N GLN A 357 -12.70 21.70 -10.71
CA GLN A 357 -13.10 22.37 -9.46
C GLN A 357 -11.96 22.41 -8.45
N LEU A 358 -11.21 21.31 -8.30
CA LEU A 358 -10.02 21.24 -7.45
C LEU A 358 -8.93 22.22 -7.89
N ARG A 359 -8.71 22.38 -9.21
CA ARG A 359 -7.81 23.41 -9.74
C ARG A 359 -8.27 24.80 -9.37
N ASP A 360 -9.55 25.10 -9.61
CA ASP A 360 -10.08 26.43 -9.37
C ASP A 360 -9.98 26.78 -7.87
N LEU A 361 -10.16 25.80 -6.97
CA LEU A 361 -9.91 25.95 -5.52
C LEU A 361 -8.44 26.22 -5.20
N LEU A 362 -7.51 25.47 -5.78
CA LEU A 362 -6.07 25.64 -5.56
C LEU A 362 -5.54 26.98 -6.06
N GLN A 363 -6.23 27.62 -7.01
CA GLN A 363 -5.91 28.93 -7.55
C GLN A 363 -6.54 30.09 -6.78
N LEU A 364 -7.48 29.82 -5.86
CA LEU A 364 -8.02 30.88 -5.01
C LEU A 364 -6.87 31.45 -4.16
N PRO A 365 -6.91 32.76 -3.83
CA PRO A 365 -5.93 33.42 -2.97
C PRO A 365 -6.07 33.01 -1.50
N TRP A 366 -6.51 31.77 -1.25
CA TRP A 366 -6.50 31.15 0.03
C TRP A 366 -5.06 30.99 0.44
N LYS A 367 -4.65 31.72 1.47
CA LYS A 367 -3.41 31.41 2.17
C LYS A 367 -3.64 30.06 2.82
N TRP A 368 -3.15 28.97 2.23
CA TRP A 368 -3.23 27.61 2.79
C TRP A 368 -2.44 27.59 4.12
N ASN A 369 -3.19 27.80 5.19
CA ASN A 369 -2.91 28.75 6.29
C ASN A 369 -1.48 28.89 6.82
N GLY A 370 -1.05 30.15 7.00
CA GLY A 370 0.20 30.51 7.67
C GLY A 370 0.60 31.99 7.70
N GLU A 371 -0.14 32.97 7.15
CA GLU A 371 0.07 34.36 7.58
C GLU A 371 -0.63 34.55 8.93
N GLN A 372 0.16 34.46 10.00
CA GLN A 372 0.04 35.46 11.04
C GLN A 372 0.37 36.80 10.41
N GLU A 373 -0.49 37.78 10.70
CA GLU A 373 -0.11 39.17 10.93
C GLU A 373 1.41 39.34 11.09
N ARG A 374 2.08 39.80 10.04
CA ARG A 374 3.11 40.82 10.23
C ARG A 374 2.39 42.14 10.13
N GLU A 375 1.63 42.47 11.16
CA GLU A 375 1.42 43.88 11.45
C GLU A 375 2.80 44.50 11.73
N VAL A 376 3.02 45.66 11.12
CA VAL A 376 4.21 46.51 11.20
C VAL A 376 4.40 47.03 12.62
#